data_AF-A0A0A0JM09-F1
#
_entry.id   AF-A0A0A0JM09-F1
#
_cell.length_a   1.000
_cell.length_b   1.000
_cell.length_c   1.000
_cell.angle_alpha   90.00
_cell.angle_beta   90.00
_cell.angle_gamma   90.00
#
_symmetry.space_group_name_H-M   'P 1'
#
loop_
_entity.id
_entity.type
_entity.pdbx_description
1 polymer ?
#
loop_
_entity_poly.entity_id
_entity_poly.type
_entity_poly.pdbx_seq_one_letter_code
_entity_poly.pdbx_strand_id
1 'polypeptide(L)' 'MKITAGEYLGLSAKILKVDTTKKTVTVELVVLGIKLPIVLPYGSVQLLP' A
#
# COMPACT_ATOMS: atom_id res chain seq x y z
N MET A 1 -5.01 0.11 -5.40
CA MET A 1 -3.68 -0.30 -5.89
C MET A 1 -3.41 -1.73 -5.43
N LYS A 2 -2.47 -2.44 -6.05
CA LYS A 2 -2.04 -3.78 -5.61
C LYS A 2 -0.62 -3.72 -5.06
N ILE A 3 -0.38 -4.42 -3.95
CA ILE A 3 0.96 -4.55 -3.37
C ILE A 3 1.68 -5.70 -4.08
N THR A 4 2.91 -5.46 -4.53
CA THR A 4 3.66 -6.40 -5.39
C THR A 4 4.92 -6.95 -4.73
N ALA A 5 5.26 -6.52 -3.52
CA ALA A 5 6.42 -6.99 -2.78
C ALA A 5 6.18 -6.99 -1.26
N GLY A 6 6.92 -7.85 -0.54
CA GLY A 6 6.91 -7.93 0.92
C GLY A 6 5.78 -8.78 1.49
N GLU A 7 5.52 -8.62 2.79
CA GLU A 7 4.56 -9.41 3.56
C GLU A 7 3.11 -9.30 3.04
N TYR A 8 2.76 -8.16 2.45
CA TYR A 8 1.41 -7.89 1.95
C TYR A 8 1.26 -8.11 0.44
N LEU A 9 2.20 -8.83 -0.19
CA LEU A 9 2.16 -9.12 -1.62
C LEU A 9 0.82 -9.74 -2.04
N GLY A 10 0.27 -9.22 -3.13
CA GLY A 10 -0.99 -9.69 -3.71
C GLY A 10 -2.23 -9.01 -3.14
N LEU A 11 -2.13 -8.33 -1.99
CA LEU A 11 -3.26 -7.65 -1.37
C LEU A 11 -3.58 -6.31 -2.05
N SER A 12 -4.87 -5.98 -2.05
CA SER A 12 -5.38 -4.70 -2.50
C SER A 12 -5.42 -3.71 -1.35
N ALA A 13 -5.01 -2.47 -1.62
CA ALA A 13 -5.01 -1.42 -0.63
C ALA A 13 -5.47 -0.08 -1.23
N LYS A 14 -6.00 0.79 -0.37
CA LYS A 14 -6.44 2.14 -0.70
C LYS A 14 -5.38 3.15 -0.28
N ILE A 15 -5.04 4.09 -1.14
CA ILE A 15 -4.05 5.13 -0.81
C ILE A 15 -4.67 6.12 0.18
N LEU A 16 -4.00 6.36 1.30
CA LEU A 16 -4.36 7.38 2.28
C LEU A 16 -3.49 8.62 2.12
N LYS A 17 -2.18 8.44 1.96
CA LYS A 17 -1.23 9.55 1.84
C LYS A 17 -0.05 9.16 0.95
N VAL A 18 0.45 10.12 0.19
CA VAL A 18 1.64 9.97 -0.66
C VAL A 18 2.72 10.93 -0.12
N ASP A 19 3.91 10.41 0.17
CA ASP A 19 5.08 11.19 0.57
C ASP A 19 6.15 11.12 -0.52
N THR A 20 6.23 12.17 -1.33
CA THR A 20 7.15 12.27 -2.48
C THR A 20 8.59 12.52 -2.07
N THR A 21 8.82 13.08 -0.87
CA THR A 21 10.16 13.34 -0.33
C THR A 21 10.80 12.03 0.11
N LYS A 22 10.03 11.18 0.80
CA LYS A 22 10.50 9.87 1.28
C LYS A 22 10.29 8.75 0.26
N LYS A 23 9.58 9.02 -0.85
CA LYS A 23 9.19 8.03 -1.87
C LYS A 23 8.41 6.85 -1.28
N THR A 24 7.51 7.16 -0.34
CA THR A 24 6.64 6.19 0.34
C THR A 24 5.17 6.56 0.19
N VAL A 25 4.30 5.56 0.30
CA VAL A 25 2.86 5.69 0.29
C VAL A 25 2.30 5.06 1.55
N THR A 26 1.44 5.79 2.25
CA THR A 26 0.63 5.23 3.33
C THR A 26 -0.67 4.73 2.74
N VAL A 27 -0.98 3.45 2.98
CA VAL A 27 -2.19 2.82 2.46
C VAL A 27 -3.00 2.15 3.56
N GLU A 28 -4.31 2.12 3.36
CA GLU A 28 -5.25 1.35 4.15
C GLU A 28 -5.37 -0.05 3.53
N LEU A 29 -4.93 -1.03 4.29
CA LEU A 29 -5.10 -2.45 4.00
C LEU A 29 -6.32 -2.96 4.76
N VAL A 30 -7.18 -3.75 4.11
CA VAL A 30 -8.29 -4.43 4.78
C VAL A 30 -7.96 -5.91 4.89
N VAL A 31 -7.68 -6.36 6.11
CA VAL A 31 -7.36 -7.77 6.41
C VAL A 31 -8.39 -8.30 7.37
N LEU A 32 -9.13 -9.33 6.97
CA LEU A 32 -10.18 -9.95 7.80
C LEU A 32 -11.19 -8.94 8.39
N GLY A 33 -11.53 -7.89 7.62
CA GLY A 33 -12.45 -6.82 8.04
C GLY A 33 -11.82 -5.72 8.91
N ILE A 34 -10.56 -5.86 9.31
CA ILE A 34 -9.81 -4.84 10.06
C ILE A 34 -9.06 -3.93 9.08
N LYS A 35 -9.19 -2.62 9.29
CA LYS A 35 -8.47 -1.59 8.54
C LYS A 35 -7.14 -1.28 9.21
N LEU A 36 -6.03 -1.53 8.51
CA LEU A 36 -4.69 -1.27 9.01
C LEU A 36 -3.97 -0.24 8.12
N PRO A 37 -3.49 0.89 8.67
CA PRO A 37 -2.65 1.82 7.94
C PRO A 37 -1.21 1.31 7.91
N ILE A 38 -0.63 1.15 6.73
CA ILE A 38 0.75 0.71 6.53
C ILE A 38 1.51 1.66 5.61
N VAL A 39 2.83 1.77 5.79
CA VAL A 39 3.70 2.58 4.94
C VAL A 39 4.51 1.67 4.04
N LEU A 40 4.42 1.90 2.72
CA LEU A 40 5.10 1.10 1.70
C LEU A 40 5.94 1.99 0.79
N PRO A 41 7.11 1.53 0.33
CA PRO A 41 7.87 2.24 -0.70
C PRO A 41 7.18 2.09 -2.06
N TYR A 42 7.37 3.07 -2.96
CA TYR A 42 6.74 3.05 -4.29
C TYR A 42 7.05 1.81 -5.12
N GLY A 43 8.27 1.27 -5.00
CA GLY A 43 8.67 0.06 -5.73
C GLY A 43 7.90 -1.20 -5.32
N SER A 44 7.24 -1.19 -4.16
CA SER A 44 6.46 -2.33 -3.65
C SER A 44 4.98 -2.27 -4.02
N VAL A 45 4.56 -1.28 -4.82
CA VAL A 45 3.15 -1.04 -5.12
C VAL A 45 2.96 -0.78 -6.61
N GLN A 46 1.89 -1.35 -7.17
CA GLN A 46 1.47 -1.13 -8.54
C GLN A 46 0.10 -0.47 -8.56
N LEU A 47 0.01 0.66 -9.25
CA LEU A 47 -1.27 1.27 -9.59
C LEU A 47 -1.93 0.38 -10.65
N LEU A 48 -3.11 -0.12 -10.31
CA LEU A 48 -3.97 -0.77 -11.29
C LEU A 48 -4.75 0.35 -12.00
N PRO A 49 -4.92 0.28 -13.34
CA PRO A 49 -5.74 1.22 -14.09
C PRO A 49 -7.21 1.21 -13.63
#